data_AF-A0A517MR10-F1
#
_entry.id   AF-A0A517MR10-F1
#
_cell.length_a   1.000
_cell.length_b   1.000
_cell.length_c   1.000
_cell.angle_alpha   90.00
_cell.angle_beta   90.00
_cell.angle_gamma   90.00
#
_symmetry.space_group_name_H-M   'P 1'
#
loop_
_entity.id
_entity.type
_entity.pdbx_description
1 polymer ?
#
loop_
_entity_poly.entity_id
_entity_poly.type
_entity_poly.pdbx_seq_one_letter_code
_entity_poly.pdbx_strand_id
1 'polypeptide(L)'
;MLRMLRHPLAALILFSMAVTTCLIAAAVAGHPLRESWHRLVGIVWGVLVVLWILADSKLRKRTLFYDYGFLALLLFPVSLLWYCFSTRGWRGGFMIGLVLALWVAPYLIADLVWQYRWR
;
A
#
# COMPACT_ATOMS: atom_id res chain seq x y z
N MET A 1 4.85 -13.45 -17.16
CA MET A 1 4.81 -13.27 -15.68
C MET A 1 6.05 -12.57 -15.09
N LEU A 2 7.29 -13.01 -15.39
CA LEU A 2 8.51 -12.45 -14.75
C LEU A 2 8.73 -10.93 -14.93
N ARG A 3 8.24 -10.31 -16.01
CA ARG A 3 8.31 -8.84 -16.20
C ARG A 3 7.36 -8.05 -15.28
N MET A 4 6.19 -8.60 -14.94
CA MET A 4 5.25 -7.93 -14.02
C MET A 4 5.80 -7.88 -12.60
N LEU A 5 6.49 -8.94 -12.16
CA LEU A 5 7.15 -8.99 -10.85
C LEU A 5 8.29 -7.96 -10.68
N ARG A 6 8.81 -7.42 -11.79
CA ARG A 6 9.82 -6.36 -11.76
C ARG A 6 9.23 -4.97 -11.58
N HIS A 7 7.92 -4.81 -11.71
CA HIS A 7 7.29 -3.51 -11.52
C HIS A 7 7.31 -3.16 -10.03
N PRO A 8 7.73 -1.94 -9.63
CA PRO A 8 7.90 -1.62 -8.21
C PRO A 8 6.58 -1.65 -7.44
N LEU A 9 5.43 -1.49 -8.11
CA LEU A 9 4.10 -1.65 -7.50
C LEU A 9 3.65 -3.09 -7.28
N ALA A 10 4.33 -4.08 -7.88
CA ALA A 10 3.89 -5.47 -7.80
C ALA A 10 3.79 -5.95 -6.35
N ALA A 11 4.74 -5.54 -5.49
CA ALA A 11 4.72 -5.90 -4.07
C ALA A 11 3.48 -5.34 -3.34
N LEU A 12 3.10 -4.09 -3.60
CA LEU A 12 1.91 -3.48 -3.00
C LEU A 12 0.62 -4.16 -3.47
N ILE A 13 0.54 -4.49 -4.77
CA ILE A 13 -0.62 -5.19 -5.34
C ILE A 13 -0.74 -6.59 -4.75
N LEU A 14 0.35 -7.36 -4.73
CA LEU A 14 0.35 -8.72 -4.17
C LEU A 14 -0.01 -8.71 -2.69
N PHE A 15 0.53 -7.77 -1.93
CA PHE A 15 0.19 -7.60 -0.52
C PHE A 15 -1.29 -7.24 -0.34
N SER A 16 -1.82 -6.30 -1.13
CA SER A 16 -3.25 -5.94 -1.12
C SER A 16 -4.14 -7.15 -1.44
N MET A 17 -3.78 -7.98 -2.42
CA MET A 17 -4.52 -9.20 -2.76
C MET A 17 -4.48 -10.21 -1.62
N ALA A 18 -3.32 -10.41 -1.00
CA ALA A 18 -3.16 -11.32 0.13
C ALA A 18 -4.01 -10.86 1.33
N VAL A 19 -3.92 -9.58 1.70
CA VAL A 19 -4.75 -8.98 2.76
C VAL A 19 -6.23 -9.14 2.44
N THR A 20 -6.66 -8.82 1.21
CA THR A 20 -8.06 -8.99 0.78
C THR A 20 -8.54 -10.43 1.00
N THR A 21 -7.72 -11.41 0.59
CA THR A 21 -8.05 -12.83 0.73
C THR A 21 -8.18 -13.23 2.20
N CYS A 22 -7.25 -12.81 3.05
CA CYS A 22 -7.31 -13.05 4.49
C CYS A 22 -8.52 -12.40 5.15
N LEU A 23 -8.85 -11.15 4.79
CA LEU A 23 -10.00 -10.43 5.35
C LEU A 23 -11.32 -11.07 4.93
N ILE A 24 -11.46 -11.48 3.66
CA ILE A 24 -12.63 -12.22 3.18
C ILE A 24 -12.76 -13.55 3.94
N ALA A 25 -11.66 -14.31 4.06
CA ALA A 25 -11.67 -15.59 4.78
C ALA A 25 -12.09 -15.42 6.25
N ALA A 26 -11.58 -14.38 6.94
CA ALA A 26 -11.96 -14.05 8.31
C ALA A 26 -13.44 -13.65 8.42
N ALA A 27 -13.93 -12.82 7.50
CA ALA A 27 -15.34 -12.41 7.46
C ALA A 27 -16.28 -13.60 7.23
N VAL A 28 -15.91 -14.52 6.33
CA VAL A 28 -16.62 -15.78 6.05
C VAL A 28 -16.55 -16.72 7.26
N ALA A 29 -15.46 -16.74 8.02
CA ALA A 29 -15.38 -17.56 9.23
C ALA A 29 -16.15 -16.97 10.42
N GLY A 30 -16.65 -15.74 10.34
CA GLY A 30 -17.35 -15.07 11.45
C GLY A 30 -16.39 -14.55 12.54
N HIS A 31 -15.09 -14.49 12.27
CA HIS A 31 -14.11 -14.03 13.25
C HIS A 31 -13.86 -12.52 13.12
N PRO A 32 -14.07 -11.73 14.20
CA PRO A 32 -13.68 -10.33 14.19
C PRO A 32 -12.16 -10.22 14.13
N LEU A 33 -11.66 -9.31 13.28
CA LEU A 33 -10.23 -9.08 13.15
C LEU A 33 -9.70 -8.38 14.39
N ARG A 34 -8.66 -8.95 14.98
CA ARG A 34 -8.01 -8.38 16.17
C ARG A 34 -7.30 -7.08 15.79
N GLU A 35 -7.35 -6.07 16.66
CA GLU A 35 -6.71 -4.77 16.42
C GLU A 35 -5.21 -4.88 16.09
N SER A 36 -4.51 -5.85 16.69
CA SER A 36 -3.10 -6.14 16.41
C SER A 36 -2.84 -6.50 14.95
N TRP A 37 -3.79 -7.15 14.26
CA TRP A 37 -3.67 -7.47 12.84
C TRP A 37 -3.67 -6.21 11.98
N HIS A 38 -4.56 -5.25 12.28
CA HIS A 38 -4.60 -3.97 11.57
C HIS A 38 -3.30 -3.19 11.75
N ARG A 39 -2.72 -3.18 12.96
CA ARG A 39 -1.42 -2.54 13.22
C ARG A 39 -0.30 -3.20 12.42
N LEU A 40 -0.23 -4.54 12.41
CA LEU A 40 0.77 -5.28 11.64
C LEU A 40 0.66 -5.00 10.15
N VAL A 41 -0.55 -5.07 9.59
CA VAL A 41 -0.82 -4.80 8.18
C VAL A 41 -0.44 -3.36 7.82
N GLY A 42 -0.71 -2.39 8.69
CA GLY A 42 -0.31 -0.99 8.51
C GLY A 42 1.20 -0.76 8.53
N ILE A 43 1.92 -1.40 9.44
CA ILE A 43 3.39 -1.32 9.50
C ILE A 43 4.00 -1.92 8.23
N VAL A 44 3.57 -3.13 7.85
CA VAL A 44 4.07 -3.80 6.65
C VAL A 44 3.76 -2.97 5.40
N TRP A 45 2.56 -2.39 5.32
CA TRP A 45 2.19 -1.49 4.23
C TRP A 45 3.09 -0.26 4.13
N GLY A 46 3.33 0.42 5.25
CA GLY A 46 4.23 1.58 5.30
C GLY A 46 5.63 1.24 4.80
N VAL A 47 6.18 0.11 5.25
CA VAL A 47 7.49 -0.40 4.78
C VAL A 47 7.47 -0.67 3.27
N LEU A 48 6.44 -1.35 2.76
CA LEU A 48 6.32 -1.65 1.33
C LEU A 48 6.18 -0.38 0.48
N VAL A 49 5.48 0.64 0.96
CA VAL A 49 5.37 1.93 0.27
C VAL A 49 6.73 2.63 0.21
N VAL A 50 7.49 2.63 1.31
CA VAL A 50 8.85 3.19 1.32
C VAL A 50 9.78 2.45 0.37
N LEU A 51 9.75 1.11 0.37
CA LEU A 51 10.51 0.29 -0.57
C LEU A 51 10.10 0.56 -2.02
N TRP A 52 8.81 0.75 -2.28
CA TRP A 52 8.30 1.15 -3.59
C TRP A 52 8.87 2.52 -4.02
N ILE A 53 8.86 3.53 -3.14
CA ILE A 53 9.44 4.86 -3.41
C ILE A 53 10.94 4.75 -3.76
N LEU A 54 11.70 3.96 -2.99
CA LEU A 54 13.13 3.74 -3.23
C LEU A 54 13.41 3.02 -4.55
N ALA A 55 12.58 2.04 -4.91
CA ALA A 55 12.72 1.32 -6.17
C ALA A 55 12.33 2.22 -7.36
N ASP A 56 11.23 2.96 -7.26
CA ASP A 56 10.74 3.85 -8.31
C ASP A 56 11.67 5.06 -8.53
N SER A 57 12.29 5.61 -7.47
CA SER A 57 13.27 6.68 -7.61
C SER A 57 14.52 6.26 -8.40
N LYS A 58 15.03 5.05 -8.13
CA LYS A 58 16.15 4.45 -8.88
C LYS A 58 15.80 4.27 -10.35
N LEU A 59 14.59 3.76 -10.66
CA LEU A 59 14.12 3.57 -12.03
C LEU A 59 13.98 4.91 -12.78
N ARG A 60 13.54 5.97 -12.10
CA ARG A 60 13.37 7.30 -12.69
C ARG A 60 14.65 8.13 -12.73
N LYS A 61 15.79 7.58 -12.26
CA LYS A 61 17.09 8.27 -12.14
C LYS A 61 16.97 9.64 -11.45
N ARG A 62 16.01 9.77 -10.53
CA ARG A 62 15.83 11.00 -9.75
C ARG A 62 16.64 10.84 -8.47
N THR A 63 17.66 11.68 -8.32
CA THR A 63 18.39 11.82 -7.06
C THR A 63 17.43 12.41 -6.04
N LEU A 64 17.08 11.60 -5.04
CA LEU A 64 16.40 12.09 -3.85
C LEU A 64 17.42 12.94 -3.09
N PHE A 65 17.04 14.17 -2.72
CA PHE A 65 17.94 15.15 -2.10
C PHE A 65 18.52 14.71 -0.73
N TYR A 66 18.06 13.59 -0.17
CA TYR A 66 18.48 13.06 1.12
C TYR A 66 18.56 11.53 1.08
N ASP A 67 19.22 10.94 2.08
CA ASP A 67 19.26 9.49 2.32
C ASP A 67 17.84 9.00 2.72
N TYR A 68 16.98 8.85 1.71
CA TYR A 68 15.53 8.76 1.85
C TYR A 68 15.06 7.45 2.50
N GLY A 69 15.93 6.46 2.74
CA GLY A 69 15.51 5.17 3.27
C GLY A 69 14.85 5.29 4.65
N PHE A 70 15.58 5.82 5.62
CA PHE A 70 15.09 5.97 6.99
C PHE A 70 14.16 7.19 7.15
N LEU A 71 14.51 8.32 6.53
CA LEU A 71 13.71 9.54 6.59
C LEU A 71 12.33 9.37 5.94
N ALA A 72 12.21 8.62 4.85
CA ALA A 72 10.90 8.38 4.24
C ALA A 72 9.99 7.54 5.13
N LEU A 73 10.55 6.60 5.90
CA LEU A 73 9.81 5.80 6.87
C LEU A 73 9.36 6.65 8.06
N LEU A 74 10.26 7.49 8.59
CA LEU A 74 10.00 8.32 9.76
C LEU A 74 9.01 9.46 9.47
N LEU A 75 9.07 10.03 8.27
CA LEU A 75 8.17 11.09 7.79
C LEU A 75 6.99 10.56 6.99
N PHE A 76 6.72 9.25 7.01
CA PHE A 76 5.48 8.72 6.43
C PHE A 76 4.27 9.22 7.23
N PRO A 77 3.20 9.76 6.61
CA PRO A 77 2.87 9.74 5.17
C PRO A 77 3.31 10.99 4.37
N VAL A 78 3.91 12.00 5.01
CA VAL A 78 4.30 13.27 4.35
C VAL A 78 5.32 13.03 3.22
N SER A 79 6.27 12.12 3.43
CA SER A 79 7.27 11.71 2.44
C SER A 79 6.65 11.18 1.14
N LEU A 80 5.54 10.45 1.22
CA LEU A 80 4.81 9.92 0.06
C LEU A 80 4.21 11.04 -0.79
N LEU A 81 3.56 12.02 -0.14
CA LEU A 81 2.96 13.16 -0.81
C LEU A 81 4.03 13.96 -1.56
N TRP A 82 5.08 14.35 -0.83
CA TRP A 82 6.20 15.10 -1.39
C TRP A 82 6.84 14.36 -2.57
N TYR A 83 7.09 13.07 -2.43
CA TYR A 83 7.67 12.25 -3.49
C TYR A 83 6.80 12.24 -4.76
N CYS A 84 5.49 12.01 -4.62
CA CYS A 84 4.59 11.93 -5.76
C CYS A 84 4.47 13.26 -6.50
N PHE A 85 4.35 14.38 -5.77
CA PHE A 85 4.30 15.71 -6.39
C PHE A 85 5.63 16.12 -7.00
N SER A 86 6.76 15.85 -6.34
CA SER A 86 8.11 16.18 -6.84
C SER A 86 8.47 15.39 -8.09
N THR A 87 8.10 14.10 -8.17
CA THR A 87 8.46 13.24 -9.31
C THR A 87 7.49 13.33 -10.49
N ARG A 88 6.20 13.62 -10.24
CA ARG A 88 5.12 13.50 -11.24
C ARG A 88 4.22 14.74 -11.36
N GLY A 89 4.48 15.81 -10.58
CA GLY A 89 3.65 17.01 -10.57
C GLY A 89 2.19 16.70 -10.19
N TRP A 90 1.23 17.29 -10.89
CA TRP A 90 -0.21 17.06 -10.67
C TRP A 90 -0.63 15.60 -10.88
N ARG A 91 0.04 14.87 -11.78
CA ARG A 91 -0.20 13.42 -11.99
C ARG A 91 0.22 12.58 -10.78
N GLY A 92 1.01 13.13 -9.86
CA GLY A 92 1.31 12.53 -8.57
C GLY A 92 0.06 12.28 -7.72
N GLY A 93 -0.97 13.12 -7.86
CA GLY A 93 -2.25 12.93 -7.18
C GLY A 93 -2.92 11.59 -7.52
N PHE A 94 -2.92 11.21 -8.80
CA PHE A 94 -3.44 9.90 -9.23
C PHE A 94 -2.65 8.73 -8.63
N MET A 95 -1.32 8.89 -8.50
CA MET A 95 -0.47 7.87 -7.91
C MET A 95 -0.78 7.69 -6.42
N ILE A 96 -0.95 8.79 -5.69
CA ILE A 96 -1.38 8.77 -4.29
C ILE A 96 -2.75 8.09 -4.18
N GLY A 97 -3.70 8.49 -5.03
CA GLY A 97 -5.03 7.88 -5.08
C GLY A 97 -4.98 6.37 -5.32
N LEU A 98 -4.11 5.89 -6.21
CA LEU A 98 -3.94 4.47 -6.47
C LEU A 98 -3.33 3.71 -5.27
N VAL A 99 -2.31 4.27 -4.62
CA VAL A 99 -1.73 3.67 -3.41
C VAL A 99 -2.77 3.63 -2.28
N LEU A 100 -3.53 4.70 -2.08
CA LEU A 100 -4.61 4.72 -1.10
C LEU A 100 -5.74 3.74 -1.45
N ALA A 101 -6.10 3.62 -2.72
CA ALA A 101 -7.10 2.65 -3.16
C ALA A 101 -6.66 1.21 -2.88
N LEU A 102 -5.40 0.87 -3.11
CA LEU A 102 -4.85 -0.45 -2.75
C LEU A 102 -4.85 -0.70 -1.23
N TRP A 103 -4.70 0.34 -0.42
CA TRP A 103 -4.81 0.22 1.04
C TRP A 103 -6.25 0.01 1.52
N VAL A 104 -7.20 0.76 0.95
CA VAL A 104 -8.60 0.80 1.41
C VAL A 104 -9.45 -0.33 0.82
N ALA A 105 -9.19 -0.74 -0.42
CA ALA A 105 -10.00 -1.74 -1.13
C ALA A 105 -10.16 -3.07 -0.37
N PRO A 106 -9.12 -3.67 0.25
CA PRO A 106 -9.28 -4.90 1.02
C PRO A 106 -10.32 -4.80 2.13
N TYR A 107 -10.33 -3.66 2.84
CA TYR A 107 -11.26 -3.42 3.95
C TYR A 107 -12.69 -3.20 3.46
N LEU A 108 -12.87 -2.42 2.38
CA LEU A 108 -14.19 -2.22 1.77
C LEU A 108 -14.78 -3.54 1.27
N ILE A 109 -13.99 -4.37 0.60
CA ILE A 109 -14.46 -5.67 0.10
C ILE A 109 -14.88 -6.58 1.26
N ALA A 110 -14.06 -6.64 2.33
CA ALA A 110 -14.36 -7.48 3.48
C ALA A 110 -15.62 -7.01 4.23
N ASP A 111 -15.81 -5.70 4.39
CA ASP A 111 -17.01 -5.11 4.99
C ASP A 111 -18.27 -5.41 4.17
N LEU A 112 -18.20 -5.28 2.83
CA LEU A 112 -19.31 -5.65 1.95
C LEU A 112 -19.68 -7.14 2.08
N VAL A 113 -18.68 -8.03 2.15
CA VAL A 113 -18.90 -9.47 2.35
C VAL A 113 -19.55 -9.74 3.70
N TRP A 114 -19.09 -9.06 4.76
CA TRP A 114 -19.66 -9.19 6.10
C TRP A 114 -21.14 -8.77 6.12
N GLN A 115 -21.45 -7.60 5.56
CA GLN A 115 -22.82 -7.08 5.49
C GLN A 115 -23.74 -7.97 4.65
N TYR A 116 -23.25 -8.58 3.57
CA TYR A 116 -24.05 -9.47 2.74
C TYR A 116 -24.35 -10.81 3.43
N ARG A 117 -23.39 -11.33 4.22
CA ARG A 117 -23.53 -12.64 4.88
C ARG A 117 -24.43 -12.62 6.12
N TRP A 118 -24.39 -11.53 6.88
CA TRP A 118 -25.01 -11.44 8.22
C TRP A 118 -26.18 -10.45 8.31
N ARG A 119 -26.65 -9.94 7.17
CA ARG A 119 -28.01 -9.37 7.05
C ARG A 119 -29.03 -10.49 6.91
#